data_AF-A0A0B7AGU4-F1
#
_entry.id   AF-A0A0B7AGU4-F1
#
_cell.length_a   1.000
_cell.length_b   1.000
_cell.length_c   1.000
_cell.angle_alpha   90.00
_cell.angle_beta   90.00
_cell.angle_gamma   90.00
#
_symmetry.space_group_name_H-M   'P 1'
#
loop_
_entity.id
_entity.type
_entity.pdbx_description
1 polymer ?
#
loop_
_entity_poly.entity_id
_entity_poly.type
_entity_poly.pdbx_seq_one_letter_code
_entity_poly.pdbx_strand_id
1 'polypeptide(L)'
;KMAAKLKKRALAEFSHVVTEEPQPPIKRLRLVQRSVTPVISLNLSTAGTAQEVLFLLLKLEENIPSDKDGVESMYTELSDHLSVEKDPIVRCKITSLFARLALVPGFNIQILADDLLTRTNIETSHKVLGQLFITMQTVSQIFSPSSPYIQRFMRAAFKNVSNSNHQVRSSCLQLIGCLASCEQQRKDTPASPDWPVSIQEVLTRYISDADPRVRCSAFEAMVSP
;
A
#
# COMPACT_ATOMS: atom_id res chain seq x y z
N LYS A 1 -37.11 -32.71 -72.45
CA LYS A 1 -37.82 -32.35 -71.20
C LYS A 1 -37.27 -33.19 -70.03
N MET A 2 -36.16 -32.76 -69.43
CA MET A 2 -35.46 -33.43 -68.30
C MET A 2 -34.86 -32.35 -67.37
N ALA A 3 -35.66 -31.36 -66.96
CA ALA A 3 -35.17 -30.19 -66.21
C ALA A 3 -36.06 -29.80 -65.01
N ALA A 4 -36.96 -30.69 -64.57
CA ALA A 4 -37.94 -30.39 -63.52
C ALA A 4 -37.79 -31.24 -62.24
N LYS A 5 -36.77 -32.11 -62.15
CA LYS A 5 -36.54 -32.96 -60.96
C LYS A 5 -35.22 -32.73 -60.22
N LEU A 6 -34.47 -31.67 -60.57
CA LEU A 6 -33.21 -31.29 -59.91
C LEU A 6 -33.32 -30.09 -58.96
N LYS A 7 -34.51 -29.51 -58.76
CA LYS A 7 -34.72 -28.32 -57.90
C LYS A 7 -35.40 -28.57 -56.55
N LYS A 8 -35.63 -29.83 -56.16
CA LYS A 8 -36.31 -30.17 -54.88
C LYS A 8 -35.41 -30.84 -53.82
N ARG A 9 -34.10 -30.98 -54.06
CA ARG A 9 -33.15 -31.49 -53.05
C ARG A 9 -32.06 -30.50 -52.63
N ALA A 10 -31.98 -29.33 -53.25
CA ALA A 10 -30.92 -28.34 -52.97
C ALA A 10 -31.37 -27.18 -52.07
N LEU A 11 -32.49 -27.31 -51.35
CA LEU A 11 -33.03 -26.26 -50.48
C LEU A 11 -33.43 -26.82 -49.10
N ALA A 12 -32.67 -27.79 -48.59
CA ALA A 12 -32.82 -28.31 -47.23
C ALA A 12 -31.59 -28.02 -46.35
N GLU A 13 -30.58 -27.31 -46.87
CA GLU A 13 -29.29 -27.12 -46.19
C GLU A 13 -28.98 -25.66 -45.87
N PHE A 14 -29.95 -24.75 -45.81
CA PHE A 14 -29.70 -23.38 -45.32
C PHE A 14 -30.93 -22.81 -44.61
N SER A 15 -31.18 -23.31 -43.40
CA SER A 15 -31.98 -22.58 -42.41
C SER A 15 -31.50 -22.97 -41.01
N HIS A 16 -30.21 -22.73 -40.75
CA HIS A 16 -29.76 -22.58 -39.38
C HIS A 16 -30.18 -21.18 -38.93
N VAL A 17 -31.41 -21.06 -38.43
CA VAL A 17 -31.79 -19.90 -37.62
C VAL A 17 -30.98 -20.07 -36.34
N VAL A 18 -29.99 -19.21 -36.15
CA VAL A 18 -29.32 -19.05 -34.86
C VAL A 18 -30.37 -18.47 -33.93
N THR A 19 -30.99 -19.33 -33.12
CA THR A 19 -31.78 -18.89 -31.98
C THR A 19 -30.79 -18.28 -31.01
N GLU A 20 -30.76 -16.94 -30.90
CA GLU A 20 -30.04 -16.28 -29.81
C GLU A 20 -30.62 -16.80 -28.49
N GLU A 21 -29.78 -17.47 -27.69
CA GLU A 21 -30.13 -17.81 -26.32
C GLU A 21 -30.50 -16.52 -25.56
N PRO A 22 -31.57 -16.52 -24.76
CA PRO A 22 -31.93 -15.36 -23.97
C PRO A 22 -30.77 -14.99 -23.05
N GLN A 23 -30.15 -13.83 -23.28
CA GLN A 23 -29.12 -13.30 -22.39
C GLN A 23 -29.67 -13.27 -20.95
N PRO A 24 -28.97 -13.87 -19.97
CA PRO A 24 -29.43 -13.86 -18.59
C PRO A 24 -29.53 -12.40 -18.11
N PRO A 25 -30.55 -12.06 -17.32
CA PRO A 25 -30.78 -10.69 -16.88
C PRO A 25 -29.55 -10.17 -16.14
N ILE A 26 -29.01 -9.05 -16.63
CA ILE A 26 -27.87 -8.35 -16.02
C ILE A 26 -28.30 -7.94 -14.62
N LYS A 27 -27.75 -8.60 -13.60
CA LYS A 27 -27.95 -8.24 -12.19
C LYS A 27 -27.32 -6.87 -11.95
N ARG A 28 -28.12 -5.81 -12.05
CA ARG A 28 -27.70 -4.45 -11.71
C ARG A 28 -27.41 -4.40 -10.22
N LEU A 29 -26.13 -4.25 -9.88
CA LEU A 29 -25.71 -3.96 -8.51
C LEU A 29 -26.37 -2.64 -8.09
N ARG A 30 -27.29 -2.71 -7.13
CA ARG A 30 -27.81 -1.50 -6.49
C ARG A 30 -26.76 -1.05 -5.49
N LEU A 31 -26.15 0.10 -5.77
CA LEU A 31 -25.28 0.77 -4.81
C LEU A 31 -26.18 1.20 -3.63
N VAL A 32 -26.13 0.45 -2.53
CA VAL A 32 -26.76 0.89 -1.29
C VAL A 32 -25.89 2.01 -0.75
N GLN A 33 -26.45 3.22 -0.71
CA GLN A 33 -25.80 4.37 -0.10
C GLN A 33 -25.55 4.02 1.37
N ARG A 34 -24.28 3.77 1.74
CA ARG A 34 -23.91 3.58 3.14
C ARG A 34 -24.32 4.84 3.90
N SER A 35 -25.05 4.67 5.00
CA SER A 35 -25.34 5.73 5.94
C SER A 35 -24.04 6.41 6.36
N VAL A 36 -24.05 7.74 6.42
CA VAL A 36 -22.92 8.55 6.90
C VAL A 36 -22.43 7.96 8.22
N THR A 37 -21.21 7.41 8.22
CA THR A 37 -20.60 6.86 9.42
C THR A 37 -20.49 7.99 10.44
N PRO A 38 -20.98 7.85 11.68
CA PRO A 38 -20.87 8.91 12.66
C PRO A 38 -19.40 9.23 12.88
N VAL A 39 -19.05 10.52 12.77
CA VAL A 39 -17.69 11.01 13.04
C VAL A 39 -17.40 10.74 14.51
N ILE A 40 -16.53 9.77 14.80
CA ILE A 40 -16.07 9.51 16.16
C ILE A 40 -15.15 10.67 16.55
N SER A 41 -15.56 11.51 17.49
CA SER A 41 -14.64 12.44 18.14
C SER A 41 -13.65 11.63 18.98
N LEU A 42 -12.40 11.54 18.55
CA LEU A 42 -11.41 10.69 19.20
C LEU A 42 -10.82 11.30 20.47
N ASN A 43 -10.84 12.62 20.61
CA ASN A 43 -10.36 13.36 21.78
C ASN A 43 -9.09 12.71 22.39
N LEU A 44 -8.09 12.42 21.53
CA LEU A 44 -6.88 11.70 21.95
C LEU A 44 -6.11 12.46 23.04
N SER A 45 -6.27 13.78 23.10
CA SER A 45 -5.70 14.67 24.11
C SER A 45 -6.27 14.48 25.51
N THR A 46 -7.45 13.87 25.64
CA THR A 46 -8.13 13.66 26.93
C THR A 46 -7.86 12.30 27.56
N ALA A 47 -7.30 11.36 26.78
CA ALA A 47 -6.94 10.04 27.28
C ALA A 47 -5.73 10.15 28.25
N GLY A 48 -5.87 9.59 29.45
CA GLY A 48 -4.87 9.67 30.50
C GLY A 48 -3.80 8.58 30.41
N THR A 49 -4.06 7.51 29.65
CA THR A 49 -3.15 6.36 29.54
C THR A 49 -2.98 5.87 28.11
N ALA A 50 -1.83 5.26 27.81
CA ALA A 50 -1.57 4.64 26.50
C ALA A 50 -2.59 3.54 26.13
N GLN A 51 -3.17 2.85 27.13
CA GLN A 51 -4.21 1.84 26.90
C GLN A 51 -5.53 2.47 26.43
N GLU A 52 -5.93 3.58 27.03
CA GLU A 52 -7.10 4.35 26.61
C GLU A 52 -6.91 4.89 25.19
N VAL A 53 -5.74 5.48 24.90
CA VAL A 53 -5.40 5.94 23.56
C VAL A 53 -5.48 4.78 22.57
N LEU A 54 -4.87 3.62 22.87
CA LEU A 54 -4.89 2.47 21.98
C LEU A 54 -6.31 1.98 21.71
N PHE A 55 -7.18 1.95 22.72
CA PHE A 55 -8.59 1.59 22.56
C PHE A 55 -9.34 2.56 21.64
N LEU A 56 -9.09 3.86 21.79
CA LEU A 56 -9.65 4.88 20.90
C LEU A 56 -9.16 4.70 19.46
N LEU A 57 -7.86 4.45 19.25
CA LEU A 57 -7.28 4.19 17.93
C LEU A 57 -7.83 2.92 17.27
N LEU A 58 -8.14 1.88 18.06
CA LEU A 58 -8.79 0.67 17.55
C LEU A 58 -10.23 0.95 17.10
N LYS A 59 -10.99 1.73 17.87
CA LYS A 59 -12.33 2.17 17.45
C LYS A 59 -12.31 3.04 16.19
N LEU A 60 -11.30 3.89 16.05
CA LEU A 60 -11.08 4.67 14.83
C LEU A 60 -10.85 3.76 13.62
N GLU A 61 -10.01 2.72 13.76
CA GLU A 61 -9.74 1.82 12.64
C GLU A 61 -11.00 1.21 12.01
N GLU A 62 -12.00 0.93 12.85
CA GLU A 62 -13.31 0.43 12.45
C GLU A 62 -14.20 1.49 11.78
N ASN A 63 -13.93 2.77 12.03
CA ASN A 63 -14.80 3.91 11.66
C ASN A 63 -14.02 5.06 11.00
N ILE A 64 -13.09 4.72 10.11
CA ILE A 64 -12.33 5.72 9.35
C ILE A 64 -13.27 6.56 8.48
N PRO A 65 -13.14 7.91 8.49
CA PRO A 65 -13.93 8.78 7.61
C PRO A 65 -13.80 8.39 6.14
N SER A 66 -14.91 8.46 5.41
CA SER A 66 -14.93 8.15 3.97
C SER A 66 -14.74 9.37 3.07
N ASP A 67 -14.87 10.57 3.65
CA ASP A 67 -14.75 11.85 2.95
C ASP A 67 -13.41 12.52 3.23
N LYS A 68 -13.01 13.39 2.30
CA LYS A 68 -11.73 14.11 2.32
C LYS A 68 -11.55 14.96 3.58
N ASP A 69 -12.55 15.74 3.95
CA ASP A 69 -12.44 16.70 5.05
C ASP A 69 -12.28 15.97 6.39
N GLY A 70 -13.06 14.90 6.58
CA GLY A 70 -12.96 14.01 7.73
C GLY A 70 -11.59 13.34 7.83
N VAL A 71 -11.04 12.80 6.74
CA VAL A 71 -9.73 12.14 6.76
C VAL A 71 -8.58 13.12 6.97
N GLU A 72 -8.66 14.35 6.43
CA GLU A 72 -7.65 15.40 6.66
C GLU A 72 -7.67 15.87 8.11
N SER A 73 -8.86 16.11 8.69
CA SER A 73 -8.99 16.43 10.12
C SER A 73 -8.46 15.31 11.01
N MET A 74 -8.75 14.06 10.65
CA MET A 74 -8.26 12.88 11.37
C MET A 74 -6.74 12.77 11.32
N TYR A 75 -6.16 13.01 10.14
CA TYR A 75 -4.72 12.98 9.95
C TYR A 75 -4.01 14.03 10.82
N THR A 76 -4.56 15.25 10.90
CA THR A 76 -4.04 16.31 11.76
C THR A 76 -4.09 15.91 13.23
N GLU A 77 -5.24 15.44 13.75
CA GLU A 77 -5.36 15.03 15.16
C GLU A 77 -4.36 13.91 15.52
N LEU A 78 -4.24 12.90 14.66
CA LEU A 78 -3.27 11.81 14.84
C LEU A 78 -1.82 12.28 14.78
N SER A 79 -1.50 13.19 13.85
CA SER A 79 -0.14 13.71 13.68
C SER A 79 0.31 14.57 14.85
N ASP A 80 -0.60 15.39 15.38
CA ASP A 80 -0.39 16.21 16.57
C ASP A 80 -0.14 15.33 17.79
N HIS A 81 -0.98 14.31 18.02
CA HIS A 81 -0.79 13.36 19.12
C HIS A 81 0.51 12.56 18.97
N LEU A 82 0.82 12.09 17.76
CA LEU A 82 2.05 11.35 17.46
C LEU A 82 3.32 12.17 17.74
N SER A 83 3.26 13.51 17.68
CA SER A 83 4.41 14.39 17.94
C SER A 83 4.85 14.40 19.41
N VAL A 84 3.93 14.13 20.34
CA VAL A 84 4.18 14.16 21.79
C VAL A 84 4.14 12.78 22.45
N GLU A 85 3.61 11.77 21.76
CA GLU A 85 3.50 10.41 22.27
C GLU A 85 4.88 9.74 22.44
N LYS A 86 5.06 9.05 23.58
CA LYS A 86 6.28 8.33 23.94
C LYS A 86 6.13 6.82 23.77
N ASP A 87 4.93 6.29 24.01
CA ASP A 87 4.66 4.86 23.94
C ASP A 87 4.83 4.33 22.51
N PRO A 88 5.78 3.41 22.27
CA PRO A 88 6.06 2.94 20.92
C PRO A 88 4.91 2.12 20.31
N ILE A 89 4.04 1.50 21.12
CA ILE A 89 2.92 0.72 20.62
C ILE A 89 1.84 1.66 20.08
N VAL A 90 1.54 2.73 20.82
CA VAL A 90 0.62 3.78 20.36
C VAL A 90 1.15 4.42 19.08
N ARG A 91 2.45 4.80 19.05
CA ARG A 91 3.07 5.37 17.83
C ARG A 91 3.02 4.43 16.63
N CYS A 92 3.25 3.13 16.84
CA CYS A 92 3.06 2.12 15.80
C CYS A 92 1.61 2.12 15.29
N LYS A 93 0.64 2.12 16.20
CA LYS A 93 -0.78 2.08 15.82
C LYS A 93 -1.18 3.30 15.01
N ILE A 94 -0.80 4.51 15.45
CA ILE A 94 -1.05 5.75 14.69
C ILE A 94 -0.42 5.66 13.31
N THR A 95 0.84 5.23 13.24
CA THR A 95 1.56 5.08 11.97
C THR A 95 0.85 4.10 11.03
N SER A 96 0.34 2.97 11.54
CA SER A 96 -0.43 2.02 10.73
C SER A 96 -1.76 2.59 10.22
N LEU A 97 -2.40 3.48 10.99
CA LEU A 97 -3.64 4.12 10.58
C LEU A 97 -3.43 5.08 9.41
N PHE A 98 -2.27 5.72 9.31
CA PHE A 98 -1.94 6.56 8.16
C PHE A 98 -2.03 5.81 6.83
N ALA A 99 -1.63 4.54 6.78
CA ALA A 99 -1.80 3.72 5.57
C ALA A 99 -3.27 3.57 5.17
N ARG A 100 -4.18 3.53 6.15
CA ARG A 100 -5.63 3.45 5.89
C ARG A 100 -6.21 4.79 5.47
N LEU A 101 -5.78 5.89 6.10
CA LEU A 101 -6.19 7.24 5.72
C LEU A 101 -5.76 7.57 4.28
N ALA A 102 -4.56 7.12 3.89
CA ALA A 102 -4.02 7.29 2.55
C ALA A 102 -4.92 6.74 1.43
N LEU A 103 -5.73 5.71 1.72
CA LEU A 103 -6.61 5.06 0.75
C LEU A 103 -7.92 5.82 0.53
N VAL A 104 -8.20 6.86 1.32
CA VAL A 104 -9.42 7.67 1.17
C VAL A 104 -9.26 8.60 -0.05
N PRO A 105 -10.20 8.58 -1.01
CA PRO A 105 -10.11 9.42 -2.20
C PRO A 105 -10.02 10.92 -1.86
N GLY A 106 -9.06 11.60 -2.48
CA GLY A 106 -8.85 13.04 -2.30
C GLY A 106 -7.94 13.42 -1.12
N PHE A 107 -7.50 12.46 -0.31
CA PHE A 107 -6.49 12.69 0.73
C PHE A 107 -5.16 13.18 0.13
N ASN A 108 -4.53 14.15 0.78
CA ASN A 108 -3.24 14.67 0.36
C ASN A 108 -2.09 13.71 0.73
N ILE A 109 -1.84 12.76 -0.18
CA ILE A 109 -0.83 11.73 0.01
C ILE A 109 0.61 12.28 0.06
N GLN A 110 0.86 13.46 -0.54
CA GLN A 110 2.18 14.08 -0.55
C GLN A 110 2.61 14.53 0.84
N ILE A 111 1.69 15.15 1.61
CA ILE A 111 1.95 15.56 2.99
C ILE A 111 2.32 14.35 3.85
N LEU A 112 1.52 13.28 3.77
CA LEU A 112 1.83 12.04 4.49
C LEU A 112 3.19 11.46 4.09
N ALA A 113 3.51 11.45 2.79
CA ALA A 113 4.79 10.93 2.32
C ALA A 113 6.00 11.73 2.85
N ASP A 114 5.91 13.05 2.89
CA ASP A 114 6.94 13.92 3.46
C ASP A 114 7.10 13.72 4.98
N ASP A 115 5.98 13.55 5.69
CA ASP A 115 5.99 13.27 7.13
C ASP A 115 6.59 11.90 7.45
N LEU A 116 6.24 10.86 6.69
CA LEU A 116 6.84 9.53 6.84
C LEU A 116 8.36 9.59 6.63
N LEU A 117 8.82 10.26 5.57
CA LEU A 117 10.25 10.44 5.29
C LEU A 117 10.96 11.17 6.42
N THR A 118 10.38 12.26 6.92
CA THR A 118 10.94 13.02 8.05
C THR A 118 11.04 12.14 9.29
N ARG A 119 9.99 11.37 9.61
CA ARG A 119 9.93 10.50 10.78
C ARG A 119 10.96 9.38 10.75
N THR A 120 11.26 8.79 9.59
CA THR A 120 12.32 7.76 9.50
C THR A 120 13.72 8.25 9.90
N ASN A 121 13.96 9.57 9.90
CA ASN A 121 15.25 10.14 10.32
C ASN A 121 15.33 10.44 11.83
N ILE A 122 14.19 10.57 12.51
CA ILE A 122 14.13 10.96 13.93
C ILE A 122 13.63 9.83 14.85
N GLU A 123 13.03 8.78 14.29
CA GLU A 123 12.48 7.66 15.06
C GLU A 123 13.59 6.80 15.69
N THR A 124 13.46 6.52 16.98
CA THR A 124 14.43 5.76 17.78
C THR A 124 13.98 4.32 18.06
N SER A 125 12.67 4.06 18.03
CA SER A 125 12.10 2.74 18.24
C SER A 125 12.17 1.91 16.96
N HIS A 126 12.91 0.79 16.99
CA HIS A 126 12.94 -0.16 15.87
C HIS A 126 11.55 -0.68 15.48
N LYS A 127 10.63 -0.82 16.44
CA LYS A 127 9.26 -1.25 16.17
C LYS A 127 8.51 -0.22 15.33
N VAL A 128 8.61 1.06 15.72
CA VAL A 128 7.95 2.16 15.00
C VAL A 128 8.62 2.38 13.65
N LEU A 129 9.94 2.29 13.58
CA LEU A 129 10.70 2.40 12.33
C LEU A 129 10.31 1.30 11.32
N GLY A 130 10.17 0.05 11.77
CA GLY A 130 9.64 -1.03 10.93
C GLY A 130 8.23 -0.71 10.43
N GLN A 131 7.35 -0.22 11.31
CA GLN A 131 5.99 0.16 10.94
C GLN A 131 5.93 1.33 9.95
N LEU A 132 6.86 2.30 10.05
CA LEU A 132 6.99 3.39 9.07
C LEU A 132 7.26 2.83 7.67
N PHE A 133 8.18 1.87 7.53
CA PHE A 133 8.47 1.26 6.22
C PHE A 133 7.30 0.43 5.67
N ILE A 134 6.58 -0.30 6.50
CA ILE A 134 5.34 -0.99 6.10
C ILE A 134 4.28 0.02 5.61
N THR A 135 4.18 1.16 6.28
CA THR A 135 3.25 2.23 5.90
C THR A 135 3.67 2.89 4.59
N MET A 136 4.97 3.17 4.41
CA MET A 136 5.54 3.65 3.15
C MET A 136 5.28 2.68 1.99
N GLN A 137 5.36 1.38 2.21
CA GLN A 137 5.06 0.37 1.19
C GLN A 137 3.60 0.42 0.74
N THR A 138 2.66 0.65 1.67
CA THR A 138 1.24 0.81 1.31
C THR A 138 1.02 2.11 0.55
N VAL A 139 1.60 3.20 1.05
CA VAL A 139 1.48 4.55 0.46
C VAL A 139 2.13 4.62 -0.92
N SER A 140 3.24 3.92 -1.14
CA SER A 140 3.95 3.96 -2.42
C SER A 140 3.13 3.43 -3.59
N GLN A 141 2.24 2.46 -3.35
CA GLN A 141 1.35 1.89 -4.36
C GLN A 141 0.30 2.87 -4.88
N ILE A 142 0.06 3.98 -4.17
CA ILE A 142 -0.87 5.03 -4.57
C ILE A 142 -0.20 6.00 -5.56
N PHE A 143 1.13 6.13 -5.48
CA PHE A 143 1.87 7.00 -6.38
C PHE A 143 2.03 6.38 -7.77
N SER A 144 2.11 7.24 -8.78
CA SER A 144 2.59 6.83 -10.10
C SER A 144 4.04 6.31 -10.00
N PRO A 145 4.45 5.30 -10.77
CA PRO A 145 5.82 4.78 -10.77
C PRO A 145 6.90 5.85 -11.01
N SER A 146 6.58 6.91 -11.77
CA SER A 146 7.50 8.03 -12.03
C SER A 146 7.53 9.10 -10.94
N SER A 147 6.78 8.93 -9.85
CA SER A 147 6.73 9.89 -8.75
C SER A 147 8.10 10.02 -8.07
N PRO A 148 8.55 11.26 -7.72
CA PRO A 148 9.79 11.44 -6.99
C PRO A 148 9.76 10.79 -5.60
N TYR A 149 8.58 10.55 -5.04
CA TYR A 149 8.43 9.87 -3.75
C TYR A 149 8.87 8.40 -3.79
N ILE A 150 8.76 7.72 -4.94
CA ILE A 150 9.26 6.35 -5.12
C ILE A 150 10.77 6.30 -4.83
N GLN A 151 11.54 7.19 -5.45
CA GLN A 151 12.99 7.27 -5.23
C GLN A 151 13.34 7.69 -3.80
N ARG A 152 12.56 8.60 -3.19
CA ARG A 152 12.80 9.05 -1.82
C ARG A 152 12.53 7.95 -0.80
N PHE A 153 11.45 7.18 -0.95
CA PHE A 153 11.18 6.01 -0.11
C PHE A 153 12.24 4.92 -0.27
N MET A 154 12.68 4.67 -1.51
CA MET A 154 13.73 3.71 -1.79
C MET A 154 15.07 4.12 -1.13
N ARG A 155 15.46 5.40 -1.19
CA ARG A 155 16.64 5.91 -0.46
C ARG A 155 16.52 5.73 1.05
N ALA A 156 15.35 6.03 1.62
CA ALA A 156 15.11 5.85 3.05
C ALA A 156 15.23 4.38 3.46
N ALA A 157 14.77 3.45 2.62
CA ALA A 157 14.91 2.02 2.83
C ALA A 157 16.37 1.56 2.76
N PHE A 158 17.13 1.99 1.74
CA PHE A 158 18.56 1.64 1.63
C PHE A 158 19.39 2.13 2.80
N LYS A 159 19.14 3.36 3.26
CA LYS A 159 19.77 3.91 4.46
C LYS A 159 19.55 3.05 5.71
N ASN A 160 18.44 2.31 5.79
CA ASN A 160 18.03 1.54 6.96
C ASN A 160 18.09 0.02 6.78
N VAL A 161 18.45 -0.50 5.61
CA VAL A 161 18.46 -1.96 5.35
C VAL A 161 19.53 -2.69 6.16
N SER A 162 20.57 -1.99 6.61
CA SER A 162 21.64 -2.49 7.48
C SER A 162 21.35 -2.33 8.99
N ASN A 163 20.11 -1.99 9.37
CA ASN A 163 19.74 -1.79 10.77
C ASN A 163 20.01 -3.03 11.64
N SER A 164 20.39 -2.82 12.90
CA SER A 164 20.66 -3.90 13.86
C SER A 164 19.43 -4.81 14.07
N ASN A 165 18.23 -4.26 13.96
CA ASN A 165 16.99 -5.00 14.18
C ASN A 165 16.47 -5.67 12.90
N HIS A 166 16.20 -6.98 12.99
CA HIS A 166 15.72 -7.78 11.86
C HIS A 166 14.39 -7.28 11.27
N GLN A 167 13.47 -6.75 12.10
CA GLN A 167 12.16 -6.26 11.66
C GLN A 167 12.32 -5.09 10.69
N VAL A 168 13.25 -4.18 11.01
CA VAL A 168 13.55 -3.01 10.18
C VAL A 168 14.18 -3.46 8.86
N ARG A 169 15.16 -4.37 8.90
CA ARG A 169 15.78 -4.94 7.69
C ARG A 169 14.75 -5.60 6.78
N SER A 170 13.92 -6.49 7.34
CA SER A 170 12.83 -7.16 6.62
C SER A 170 11.88 -6.17 5.95
N SER A 171 11.43 -5.16 6.67
CA SER A 171 10.49 -4.15 6.14
C SER A 171 11.13 -3.28 5.05
N CYS A 172 12.42 -2.94 5.19
CA CYS A 172 13.18 -2.23 4.16
C CYS A 172 13.30 -3.07 2.89
N LEU A 173 13.64 -4.36 3.00
CA LEU A 173 13.77 -5.27 1.87
C LEU A 173 12.44 -5.43 1.12
N GLN A 174 11.34 -5.60 1.85
CA GLN A 174 10.00 -5.68 1.25
C GLN A 174 9.63 -4.40 0.49
N LEU A 175 9.93 -3.22 1.06
CA LEU A 175 9.74 -1.95 0.36
C LEU A 175 10.63 -1.83 -0.88
N ILE A 176 11.91 -2.20 -0.79
CA ILE A 176 12.85 -2.19 -1.92
C ILE A 176 12.35 -3.10 -3.04
N GLY A 177 11.96 -4.33 -2.73
CA GLY A 177 11.39 -5.27 -3.70
C GLY A 177 10.14 -4.72 -4.37
N CYS A 178 9.20 -4.20 -3.58
CA CYS A 178 7.96 -3.60 -4.07
C CYS A 178 8.20 -2.40 -5.01
N LEU A 179 9.31 -1.67 -4.84
CA LEU A 179 9.61 -0.49 -5.64
C LEU A 179 10.59 -0.75 -6.79
N ALA A 180 11.19 -1.95 -6.86
CA ALA A 180 12.24 -2.27 -7.82
C ALA A 180 11.78 -2.16 -9.28
N SER A 181 10.53 -2.53 -9.55
CA SER A 181 9.91 -2.44 -10.88
C SER A 181 9.60 -1.01 -11.32
N CYS A 182 9.44 -0.09 -10.36
CA CYS A 182 9.20 1.33 -10.62
C CYS A 182 10.48 2.10 -10.92
N GLU A 183 11.65 1.54 -10.61
CA GLU A 183 12.92 2.19 -10.89
C GLU A 183 13.30 1.99 -12.37
N GLN A 184 13.16 3.03 -13.20
CA GLN A 184 14.03 3.13 -14.36
C GLN A 184 15.45 3.27 -13.82
N GLN A 185 16.21 2.18 -13.80
CA GLN A 185 17.63 2.19 -13.45
C GLN A 185 18.32 3.32 -14.22
N ARG A 186 18.57 4.43 -13.54
CA ARG A 186 19.40 5.50 -14.09
C ARG A 186 20.82 5.01 -13.98
N LYS A 187 21.33 4.45 -15.09
CA LYS A 187 22.72 3.96 -15.27
C LYS A 187 23.79 4.95 -14.79
N ASP A 188 23.43 6.22 -14.61
CA ASP A 188 24.33 7.31 -14.25
C ASP A 188 24.22 7.77 -12.77
N THR A 189 23.48 7.06 -11.91
CA THR A 189 23.45 7.40 -10.47
C THR A 189 24.63 6.74 -9.77
N PRO A 190 25.64 7.52 -9.30
CA PRO A 190 26.78 6.93 -8.60
C PRO A 190 26.32 6.28 -7.29
N ALA A 191 26.97 5.17 -6.94
CA ALA A 191 26.74 4.49 -5.68
C ALA A 191 26.96 5.43 -4.50
N SER A 192 26.06 5.39 -3.52
CA SER A 192 26.19 6.09 -2.25
C SER A 192 25.74 5.18 -1.11
N PRO A 193 26.05 5.51 0.16
CA PRO A 193 25.52 4.74 1.30
C PRO A 193 24.00 4.59 1.29
N ASP A 194 23.30 5.56 0.68
CA ASP A 194 21.84 5.63 0.59
C ASP A 194 21.29 5.16 -0.77
N TRP A 195 22.16 4.68 -1.69
CA TRP A 195 21.77 4.21 -3.01
C TRP A 195 22.76 3.18 -3.59
N PRO A 196 22.35 1.91 -3.79
CA PRO A 196 23.25 0.89 -4.29
C PRO A 196 23.50 1.00 -5.80
N VAL A 197 24.54 0.32 -6.27
CA VAL A 197 24.79 0.10 -7.70
C VAL A 197 23.70 -0.78 -8.32
N SER A 198 23.21 -1.75 -7.57
CA SER A 198 22.23 -2.74 -8.04
C SER A 198 21.32 -3.19 -6.91
N ILE A 199 19.99 -3.08 -7.14
CA ILE A 199 18.97 -3.65 -6.25
C ILE A 199 19.18 -5.16 -6.09
N GLN A 200 19.44 -5.87 -7.19
CA GLN A 200 19.62 -7.32 -7.19
C GLN A 200 20.81 -7.75 -6.33
N GLU A 201 21.90 -6.98 -6.34
CA GLU A 201 23.06 -7.24 -5.48
C GLU A 201 22.70 -7.07 -4.00
N VAL A 202 21.94 -6.03 -3.65
CA VAL A 202 21.47 -5.81 -2.28
C VAL A 202 20.59 -6.98 -1.85
N LEU A 203 19.56 -7.35 -2.62
CA LEU A 203 18.68 -8.46 -2.25
C LEU A 203 19.46 -9.77 -2.12
N THR A 204 20.39 -10.05 -3.05
CA THR A 204 21.25 -11.25 -3.02
C THR A 204 22.12 -11.30 -1.77
N ARG A 205 22.63 -10.17 -1.28
CA ARG A 205 23.39 -10.13 -0.01
C ARG A 205 22.55 -10.62 1.17
N TYR A 206 21.26 -10.28 1.21
CA TYR A 206 20.39 -10.58 2.34
C TYR A 206 19.77 -11.98 2.31
N ILE A 207 19.88 -12.75 1.22
CA ILE A 207 19.47 -14.17 1.22
C ILE A 207 20.39 -15.03 2.11
N SER A 208 21.57 -14.51 2.46
CA SER A 208 22.52 -15.13 3.39
C SER A 208 22.59 -14.42 4.75
N ASP A 209 21.60 -13.58 5.10
CA ASP A 209 21.52 -12.95 6.43
C ASP A 209 21.46 -14.00 7.55
N ALA A 210 22.06 -13.68 8.70
CA ALA A 210 22.06 -14.56 9.87
C ALA A 210 20.63 -14.84 10.38
N ASP A 211 19.72 -13.87 10.24
CA ASP A 211 18.34 -14.02 10.67
C ASP A 211 17.48 -14.66 9.54
N PRO A 212 16.84 -15.82 9.78
CA PRO A 212 16.00 -16.48 8.77
C PRO A 212 14.83 -15.62 8.29
N ARG A 213 14.31 -14.71 9.11
CA ARG A 213 13.19 -13.82 8.73
C ARG A 213 13.64 -12.79 7.70
N VAL A 214 14.87 -12.30 7.82
CA VAL A 214 15.45 -11.36 6.85
C VAL A 214 15.72 -12.07 5.53
N ARG A 215 16.23 -13.32 5.58
CA ARG A 215 16.38 -14.15 4.38
C ARG A 215 15.05 -14.36 3.65
N CYS A 216 13.98 -14.66 4.40
CA CYS A 216 12.64 -14.81 3.82
C CYS A 216 12.18 -13.52 3.12
N SER A 217 12.30 -12.37 3.79
CA SER A 217 11.94 -11.07 3.20
C SER A 217 12.78 -10.73 1.96
N ALA A 218 14.07 -11.10 1.92
CA ALA A 218 14.90 -10.92 0.74
C ALA A 218 14.39 -11.76 -0.45
N PHE A 219 14.03 -13.02 -0.22
CA PHE A 219 13.45 -13.87 -1.26
C PHE A 219 12.10 -13.36 -1.74
N GLU A 220 11.21 -12.95 -0.83
CA GLU A 220 9.91 -12.35 -1.17
C GLU A 220 10.09 -11.06 -2.00
N ALA A 221 11.07 -10.23 -1.65
CA ALA A 221 11.38 -9.01 -2.37
C ALA A 221 11.88 -9.26 -3.79
N MET A 222 12.62 -10.36 -4.04
CA MET A 222 13.09 -10.73 -5.38
C MET A 222 11.97 -11.15 -6.32
N VAL A 223 10.87 -11.69 -5.78
CA VAL A 223 9.70 -12.15 -6.55
C VAL A 223 8.55 -11.14 -6.52
N SER A 224 8.76 -9.97 -5.90
CA SER A 224 7.76 -8.91 -5.86
C SER A 224 7.58 -8.31 -7.26
N PRO A 225 6.31 -8.06 -7.69
CA PRO A 225 5.98 -7.60 -9.03
C PRO A 225 6.40 -6.14 -9.33
#